data_AF-A0A927FVH4-F1
#
_entry.id   AF-A0A927FVH4-F1
#
_cell.length_a   1.000
_cell.length_b   1.000
_cell.length_c   1.000
_cell.angle_alpha   90.00
_cell.angle_beta   90.00
_cell.angle_gamma   90.00
#
_symmetry.space_group_name_H-M   'P 1'
#
loop_
_entity.id
_entity.type
_entity.pdbx_description
1 polymer ?
#
loop_
_entity_poly.entity_id
_entity_poly.type
_entity_poly.pdbx_seq_one_letter_code
_entity_poly.pdbx_strand_id
1 'polypeptide(L)'
;MDIEDILKSVGCQCVRLTADFGGAFSLMANQRYDLVTLDLGLPDQQGEALAEALRVASVPILYISAWSASEYPNAPQAPWVSRPFTNSDLVQAALSASPRPPAAAFGPAGL
;
A
#
# COMPACT_ATOMS: atom_id res chain seq x y z
N MET A 1 -8.34 7.26 14.77
CA MET A 1 -8.35 5.85 14.35
C MET A 1 -7.20 5.73 13.37
N ASP A 2 -6.31 4.78 13.60
CA ASP A 2 -5.09 4.69 12.80
C ASP A 2 -5.40 4.02 11.44
N ILE A 3 -4.50 4.17 10.47
CA ILE A 3 -4.68 3.63 9.10
C ILE A 3 -4.96 2.13 9.14
N GLU A 4 -4.27 1.41 10.03
CA GLU A 4 -4.47 -0.02 10.24
C GLU A 4 -5.91 -0.37 10.64
N ASP A 5 -6.49 0.39 11.58
CA ASP A 5 -7.86 0.18 12.02
C ASP A 5 -8.88 0.48 10.90
N ILE A 6 -8.64 1.54 10.11
CA ILE A 6 -9.50 1.88 8.97
C ILE A 6 -9.50 0.74 7.96
N LEU A 7 -8.33 0.22 7.58
CA LEU A 7 -8.23 -0.88 6.62
C LEU A 7 -8.84 -2.19 7.16
N LYS A 8 -8.62 -2.50 8.43
CA LYS A 8 -9.27 -3.65 9.09
C LYS A 8 -10.79 -3.53 9.12
N SER A 9 -11.32 -2.33 9.33
CA SER A 9 -12.77 -2.07 9.38
C SER A 9 -13.49 -2.38 8.07
N VAL A 10 -12.76 -2.38 6.94
CA VAL A 10 -13.28 -2.70 5.61
C VAL A 10 -12.90 -4.09 5.11
N GLY A 11 -12.39 -4.96 6.00
CA GLY A 11 -12.18 -6.38 5.71
C GLY A 11 -10.74 -6.76 5.36
N CYS A 12 -9.75 -5.86 5.43
CA CYS A 12 -8.35 -6.26 5.29
C CYS A 12 -7.91 -7.12 6.49
N GLN A 13 -7.53 -8.39 6.24
CA GLN A 13 -7.30 -9.36 7.32
C GLN A 13 -5.84 -9.48 7.80
N CYS A 14 -4.88 -8.85 7.13
CA CYS A 14 -3.44 -8.95 7.45
C CYS A 14 -2.68 -7.64 7.23
N VAL A 15 -3.09 -6.57 7.92
CA VAL A 15 -2.36 -5.30 7.86
C VAL A 15 -1.04 -5.43 8.63
N ARG A 16 0.05 -4.94 8.04
CA ARG A 16 1.40 -4.87 8.64
C ARG A 16 1.91 -3.46 8.44
N LEU A 17 2.55 -2.91 9.48
CA LEU A 17 3.15 -1.59 9.45
C LEU A 17 4.67 -1.72 9.53
N THR A 18 5.35 -0.88 8.77
CA THR A 18 6.78 -0.66 8.84
C THR A 18 7.04 0.82 8.59
N ALA A 19 8.07 1.37 9.24
CA ALA A 19 8.40 2.79 9.17
C ALA A 19 9.67 3.07 8.36
N ASP A 20 10.31 2.02 7.83
CA ASP A 20 11.59 2.13 7.15
C ASP A 20 11.64 1.23 5.90
N PHE A 21 12.49 1.63 4.96
CA PHE A 21 12.70 0.92 3.70
C PHE A 21 13.06 -0.56 3.91
N GLY A 22 13.97 -0.88 4.84
CA GLY A 22 14.45 -2.25 5.06
C GLY A 22 13.38 -3.21 5.58
N GLY A 23 12.52 -2.72 6.46
CA GLY A 23 11.37 -3.46 6.98
C GLY A 23 10.34 -3.75 5.87
N ALA A 24 10.13 -2.83 4.93
CA ALA A 24 9.26 -3.06 3.79
C ALA A 24 9.75 -4.22 2.91
N PHE A 25 11.04 -4.27 2.58
CA PHE A 25 11.61 -5.40 1.82
C PHE A 25 11.53 -6.73 2.58
N SER A 26 11.78 -6.69 3.89
CA SER A 26 11.68 -7.88 4.74
C SER A 26 10.25 -8.44 4.76
N LEU A 27 9.24 -7.57 4.78
CA LEU A 27 7.83 -7.99 4.70
C LEU A 27 7.49 -8.53 3.32
N MET A 28 7.87 -7.83 2.25
CA MET A 28 7.62 -8.25 0.87
C MET A 28 8.27 -9.60 0.50
N ALA A 29 9.43 -9.91 1.07
CA ALA A 29 10.11 -11.18 0.84
C ALA A 29 9.38 -12.38 1.45
N ASN A 30 8.64 -12.18 2.55
CA ASN A 30 8.00 -13.25 3.30
C ASN A 30 6.54 -13.50 2.89
N GLN A 31 5.87 -12.53 2.28
CA GLN A 31 4.46 -12.62 1.94
C GLN A 31 4.11 -11.73 0.73
N ARG A 32 3.14 -12.17 -0.07
CA ARG A 32 2.49 -11.30 -1.06
C ARG A 32 1.38 -10.44 -0.43
N TYR A 33 1.38 -9.16 -0.78
CA TYR A 33 0.36 -8.20 -0.36
C TYR A 33 -0.53 -7.83 -1.55
N ASP A 34 -1.84 -7.75 -1.32
CA ASP A 34 -2.82 -7.32 -2.33
C ASP A 34 -2.88 -5.79 -2.49
N LEU A 35 -2.34 -5.05 -1.52
CA LEU A 35 -2.24 -3.60 -1.52
C LEU A 35 -1.14 -3.17 -0.55
N VAL A 36 -0.35 -2.16 -0.93
CA VAL A 36 0.57 -1.46 -0.03
C VAL A 36 0.19 0.01 0.01
N THR A 37 -0.05 0.52 1.23
CA THR A 37 -0.13 1.96 1.48
C THR A 37 1.28 2.50 1.71
N LEU A 38 1.71 3.48 0.93
CA LEU A 38 3.05 4.05 1.01
C LEU A 38 2.98 5.54 1.31
N ASP A 39 3.62 5.96 2.41
CA ASP A 39 3.96 7.35 2.62
C ASP A 39 5.24 7.67 1.86
N LEU A 40 5.25 8.76 1.08
CA LEU A 40 6.43 9.19 0.33
C LEU A 40 7.30 10.15 1.13
N GLY A 41 6.77 10.76 2.18
CA GLY A 41 7.52 11.60 3.11
C GLY A 41 8.30 10.81 4.16
N LEU A 42 8.80 9.62 3.81
CA LEU A 42 9.61 8.82 4.72
C LEU A 42 10.90 9.59 5.08
N PRO A 43 11.33 9.57 6.36
CA PRO A 43 12.52 10.31 6.80
C PRO A 43 13.80 9.92 6.05
N ASP A 44 13.85 8.69 5.54
CA ASP A 44 14.98 8.15 4.80
C ASP A 44 15.02 8.59 3.32
N GLN A 45 14.00 9.33 2.84
CA GLN A 45 13.87 9.82 1.46
C GLN A 45 13.85 8.70 0.39
N GLN A 46 13.52 7.45 0.78
CA GLN A 46 13.50 6.31 -0.15
C GLN A 46 12.11 5.97 -0.69
N GLY A 47 11.13 6.84 -0.50
CA GLY A 47 9.74 6.63 -0.92
C GLY A 47 9.59 6.29 -2.41
N GLU A 48 10.19 7.08 -3.31
CA GLU A 48 10.10 6.83 -4.76
C GLU A 48 10.78 5.52 -5.17
N ALA A 49 11.92 5.19 -4.54
CA ALA A 49 12.65 3.94 -4.80
C ALA A 49 11.84 2.71 -4.34
N LEU A 50 11.16 2.81 -3.19
CA LEU A 50 10.30 1.76 -2.69
C LEU A 50 9.06 1.58 -3.58
N ALA A 51 8.48 2.69 -4.03
CA ALA A 51 7.37 2.67 -4.96
C ALA A 51 7.74 1.98 -6.28
N GLU A 52 8.93 2.26 -6.81
CA GLU A 52 9.44 1.61 -8.01
C GLU A 52 9.65 0.10 -7.80
N ALA A 53 10.21 -0.30 -6.66
CA ALA A 53 10.37 -1.73 -6.32
C ALA A 53 9.02 -2.46 -6.24
N LEU A 54 8.01 -1.84 -5.62
CA LEU A 54 6.64 -2.36 -5.54
C LEU A 54 6.00 -2.51 -6.93
N ARG A 55 6.19 -1.50 -7.80
CA ARG A 55 5.72 -1.53 -9.19
C ARG A 55 6.35 -2.69 -9.97
N VAL A 56 7.67 -2.87 -9.88
CA VAL A 56 8.38 -4.00 -10.52
C VAL A 56 7.87 -5.33 -9.99
N ALA A 57 7.57 -5.44 -8.70
CA ALA A 57 6.97 -6.62 -8.08
C ALA A 57 5.48 -6.82 -8.40
N SER A 58 4.86 -5.91 -9.18
CA SER A 58 3.43 -5.92 -9.52
C SER A 58 2.52 -5.90 -8.28
N VAL A 59 2.96 -5.23 -7.22
CA VAL A 59 2.19 -5.01 -6.00
C VAL A 59 1.42 -3.70 -6.14
N PRO A 60 0.08 -3.70 -5.99
CA PRO A 60 -0.70 -2.46 -6.04
C PRO A 60 -0.30 -1.47 -4.94
N ILE A 61 -0.20 -0.19 -5.31
CA ILE A 61 0.25 0.90 -4.43
C ILE A 61 -0.89 1.89 -4.23
N LEU A 62 -1.04 2.38 -3.00
CA LEU A 62 -1.82 3.57 -2.66
C LEU A 62 -0.90 4.56 -1.93
N TYR A 63 -0.71 5.74 -2.50
CA TYR A 63 0.07 6.78 -1.82
C TYR A 63 -0.77 7.50 -0.76
N ILE A 64 -0.18 7.71 0.42
CA ILE A 64 -0.77 8.52 1.50
C ILE A 64 0.26 9.55 1.94
N SER A 65 0.09 10.81 1.55
CA SER A 65 1.14 11.82 1.72
C SER A 65 0.57 13.17 2.12
N ALA A 66 1.33 13.95 2.90
CA ALA A 66 1.01 15.36 3.16
C ALA A 66 1.33 16.29 1.98
N TRP A 67 2.05 15.76 0.99
CA TRP A 67 2.52 16.47 -0.18
C TRP A 67 1.71 16.07 -1.41
N SER A 68 1.95 16.79 -2.50
CA SER A 68 1.31 16.57 -3.80
C SER A 68 2.13 15.61 -4.66
N ALA A 69 1.47 14.93 -5.61
CA ALA A 69 2.15 14.05 -6.56
C ALA A 69 3.23 14.78 -7.40
N SER A 70 3.06 16.09 -7.64
CA SER A 70 4.06 16.91 -8.34
C SER A 70 5.41 17.01 -7.62
N GLU A 71 5.45 16.71 -6.33
CA GLU A 71 6.68 16.73 -5.54
C GLU A 71 7.47 15.41 -5.65
N TYR A 72 6.87 14.38 -6.25
CA TYR A 72 7.46 13.06 -6.46
C TYR A 72 7.34 12.67 -7.94
N PRO A 73 8.08 13.35 -8.84
CA PRO A 73 7.94 13.17 -10.29
C PRO A 73 8.41 11.80 -10.78
N ASN A 74 9.17 11.04 -9.99
CA ASN A 74 9.66 9.71 -10.33
C ASN A 74 8.78 8.59 -9.75
N ALA A 75 7.84 8.92 -8.85
CA ALA A 75 6.91 7.95 -8.31
C ALA A 75 6.05 7.33 -9.43
N PRO A 76 5.94 6.00 -9.50
CA PRO A 76 4.99 5.32 -10.38
C PRO A 76 3.57 5.87 -10.27
N GLN A 77 2.82 5.86 -11.37
CA GLN A 77 1.40 6.22 -11.32
C GLN A 77 0.63 5.24 -10.43
N ALA A 78 -0.03 5.77 -9.41
CA ALA A 78 -0.95 5.04 -8.54
C ALA A 78 -1.94 6.01 -7.88
N PRO A 79 -3.06 5.51 -7.34
CA PRO A 79 -3.99 6.34 -6.56
C PRO A 79 -3.29 7.04 -5.39
N TRP A 80 -3.79 8.23 -5.07
CA TRP A 80 -3.22 9.11 -4.06
C TRP A 80 -4.29 9.63 -3.11
N VAL A 81 -3.98 9.64 -1.81
CA VAL A 81 -4.78 10.28 -0.77
C VAL A 81 -3.91 11.30 -0.05
N SER A 82 -4.27 12.58 -0.18
CA SER A 82 -3.56 13.66 0.49
C SER A 82 -4.00 13.79 1.95
N ARG A 83 -3.08 14.06 2.86
CA ARG A 83 -3.40 14.40 4.25
C ARG A 83 -3.83 15.88 4.35
N PRO A 84 -4.82 16.23 5.19
CA PRO A 84 -5.69 15.33 5.95
C PRO A 84 -6.75 14.64 5.06
N PHE A 85 -7.13 13.42 5.42
CA PHE A 85 -8.15 12.62 4.73
C PHE A 85 -9.18 12.05 5.69
N THR A 86 -10.34 11.67 5.17
CA THR A 86 -11.39 10.95 5.90
C THR A 86 -11.22 9.44 5.74
N ASN A 87 -11.87 8.65 6.61
CA ASN A 87 -11.89 7.19 6.46
C ASN A 87 -12.44 6.78 5.08
N SER A 88 -13.46 7.48 4.59
CA SER A 88 -14.06 7.21 3.28
C SER A 88 -13.08 7.44 2.13
N ASP A 89 -12.25 8.48 2.21
CA ASP A 89 -11.23 8.77 1.18
C ASP A 89 -10.22 7.62 1.08
N LEU A 90 -9.72 7.16 2.23
CA LEU A 90 -8.78 6.04 2.31
C LEU A 90 -9.40 4.75 1.75
N VAL A 91 -10.64 4.45 2.11
CA VAL A 91 -11.35 3.25 1.65
C VAL A 91 -11.60 3.30 0.15
N GLN A 92 -12.10 4.41 -0.38
CA GLN A 92 -12.36 4.56 -1.83
C GLN A 92 -11.07 4.43 -2.64
N ALA A 93 -9.98 5.01 -2.16
CA ALA A 93 -8.69 4.91 -2.83
C ALA A 93 -8.11 3.49 -2.76
N ALA A 94 -8.25 2.80 -1.61
CA ALA A 94 -7.82 1.41 -1.46
C ALA A 94 -8.58 0.46 -2.39
N LEU A 95 -9.90 0.62 -2.49
CA LEU A 95 -10.75 -0.14 -3.43
C LEU A 95 -10.41 0.15 -4.89
N SER A 96 -10.02 1.38 -5.21
CA SER A 96 -9.59 1.77 -6.56
C SER A 96 -8.21 1.21 -6.92
N ALA A 97 -7.28 1.17 -5.95
CA ALA A 97 -5.92 0.67 -6.14
C ALA A 97 -5.88 -0.86 -6.27
N SER A 98 -6.74 -1.56 -5.54
CA SER A 98 -6.85 -3.01 -5.58
C SER A 98 -8.32 -3.44 -5.65
N PRO A 99 -8.94 -3.43 -6.85
CA PRO A 99 -10.34 -3.80 -7.03
C PRO A 99 -10.59 -5.32 -6.90
N ARG A 100 -9.73 -6.06 -6.20
CA ARG A 100 -9.69 -7.52 -6.26
C ARG A 100 -11.02 -8.13 -5.77
N PRO A 101 -11.73 -8.94 -6.57
CA PRO A 101 -12.59 -9.97 -6.01
C PRO A 101 -11.72 -10.99 -5.25
N PRO A 102 -12.22 -11.61 -4.16
CA PRO A 102 -11.44 -12.56 -3.36
C PRO A 102 -10.78 -13.58 -4.28
N ALA A 103 -9.49 -13.83 -4.07
CA ALA A 103 -8.79 -14.89 -4.77
C ALA A 103 -9.64 -16.17 -4.68
N ALA A 104 -10.16 -16.63 -5.82
CA ALA A 104 -10.74 -17.95 -5.91
C ALA A 104 -9.71 -18.93 -5.38
N ALA A 105 -10.08 -19.56 -4.27
CA ALA A 105 -9.43 -20.70 -3.63
C ALA A 105 -7.90 -20.62 -3.52
N PHE A 106 -7.40 -20.55 -2.28
CA PHE A 106 -6.38 -21.53 -1.92
C PHE A 106 -6.91 -22.90 -2.37
N GLY A 107 -6.47 -23.37 -3.54
CA GLY A 107 -6.67 -24.75 -3.93
C GLY A 107 -6.08 -25.64 -2.82
N PRO A 108 -6.69 -26.78 -2.49
CA PRO A 108 -6.08 -27.69 -1.53
C PRO A 108 -4.69 -28.03 -2.05
N ALA A 109 -3.66 -27.76 -1.23
CA ALA A 109 -2.36 -28.39 -1.42
C ALA A 109 -2.62 -29.89 -1.46
N GLY A 110 -2.27 -30.50 -2.60
CA GLY A 110 -2.74 -31.82 -2.99
C GLY A 110 -2.28 -32.96 -2.08
N LEU A 111 -3.09 -34.03 -2.16
CA LEU A 111 -2.84 -35.46 -1.95
C LEU A 111 -1.97 -35.91 -0.77
#